data_AF-A0A5T1B0D1-F1
#
_entry.id   AF-A0A5T1B0D1-F1
#
_cell.length_a   1.000
_cell.length_b   1.000
_cell.length_c   1.000
_cell.angle_alpha   90.00
_cell.angle_beta   90.00
_cell.angle_gamma   90.00
#
_symmetry.space_group_name_H-M   'P 1'
#
loop_
_entity.id
_entity.type
_entity.pdbx_description
1 polymer ?
#
loop_
_entity_poly.entity_id
_entity_poly.type
_entity_poly.pdbx_seq_one_letter_code
_entity_poly.pdbx_strand_id
1 'polypeptide(L)' 'MKILVPATSANLGPGFDCLGLSLKLFNETQIQKSGVFSISIGGEGSDNIFLKKNNIFVNIFYEIYEKLSG' A
#
# COMPACT_ATOMS: atom_id res chain seq x y z
N MET A 1 6.01 10.69 7.13
CA MET A 1 5.37 10.78 5.80
C MET A 1 4.06 10.04 5.86
N LYS A 2 3.00 10.58 5.25
CA LYS A 2 1.67 9.95 5.18
C LYS A 2 1.29 9.77 3.71
N ILE A 3 0.88 8.56 3.35
CA ILE A 3 0.48 8.19 1.97
C ILE A 3 -0.97 7.70 2.03
N LEU A 4 -1.81 8.21 1.13
CA LEU A 4 -3.18 7.77 0.94
C LEU A 4 -3.29 7.13 -0.45
N VAL A 5 -3.72 5.87 -0.50
CA VAL A 5 -3.91 5.14 -1.75
C VAL A 5 -5.38 4.81 -1.92
N PRO A 6 -6.05 5.30 -2.99
CA PRO A 6 -7.44 4.98 -3.22
C PRO A 6 -7.60 3.54 -3.69
N ALA A 7 -8.70 2.91 -3.30
CA ALA A 7 -9.18 1.68 -3.92
C ALA A 7 -9.57 1.96 -5.38
N THR A 8 -9.44 0.95 -6.22
CA THR A 8 -9.79 1.03 -7.64
C THR A 8 -10.73 -0.09 -8.05
N SER A 9 -11.50 0.15 -9.10
CA SER A 9 -12.26 -0.89 -9.82
C SER A 9 -11.84 -0.89 -11.28
N ALA A 10 -11.68 -2.08 -11.87
CA ALA A 10 -11.29 -2.25 -13.28
C ALA A 10 -12.48 -2.61 -14.18
N ASN A 11 -12.23 -2.68 -15.49
CA ASN A 11 -13.08 -3.16 -16.58
C ASN A 11 -14.34 -2.33 -16.89
N LEU A 12 -15.07 -1.85 -15.88
CA LEU A 12 -16.25 -0.95 -16.01
C LEU A 12 -17.21 -1.34 -17.15
N GLY A 13 -17.51 -2.63 -17.28
CA GLY A 13 -18.32 -3.19 -18.39
C GLY A 13 -17.44 -3.58 -19.59
N PRO A 14 -17.64 -3.01 -20.79
CA PRO A 14 -16.89 -3.39 -21.99
C PRO A 14 -15.43 -2.90 -22.01
N GLY A 15 -14.99 -2.14 -20.99
CA GLY A 15 -13.66 -1.56 -20.90
C GLY A 15 -12.57 -2.52 -20.40
N PHE A 16 -12.64 -3.78 -20.82
CA PHE A 16 -11.71 -4.83 -20.44
C PHE A 16 -10.25 -4.39 -20.66
N ASP A 17 -9.39 -4.60 -19.65
CA ASP A 17 -7.96 -4.28 -19.67
C ASP A 17 -7.60 -2.82 -20.04
N CYS A 18 -8.54 -1.88 -19.87
CA CYS A 18 -8.28 -0.47 -20.19
C CYS A 18 -8.91 0.51 -19.18
N LEU A 19 -10.15 0.27 -18.77
CA LEU A 19 -10.84 1.19 -17.88
C LEU A 19 -10.56 0.88 -16.41
N GLY A 20 -10.24 1.93 -15.66
CA GLY A 20 -10.09 1.90 -14.21
C GLY A 20 -10.76 3.12 -13.57
N LEU A 21 -11.40 2.93 -12.42
CA LEU A 21 -12.03 3.99 -11.63
C LEU A 21 -11.44 4.01 -10.23
N SER A 22 -10.97 5.19 -9.81
CA SER A 22 -10.58 5.47 -8.42
C SER A 22 -11.83 5.71 -7.57
N LEU A 23 -11.85 5.12 -6.37
CA LEU A 23 -12.95 5.22 -5.42
C LEU A 23 -12.53 6.04 -4.20
N LYS A 24 -13.49 6.71 -3.57
CA LYS A 24 -13.28 7.46 -2.32
C LYS A 24 -13.24 6.52 -1.09
N LEU A 25 -12.41 5.48 -1.18
CA LEU A 25 -12.11 4.49 -0.15
C LEU A 25 -10.60 4.33 -0.15
N PHE A 26 -9.92 4.45 1.00
CA PHE A 26 -8.47 4.61 1.03
C PHE A 26 -7.80 3.65 2.01
N ASN A 27 -6.62 3.18 1.62
CA ASN A 27 -5.61 2.74 2.55
C ASN A 27 -4.75 3.93 2.97
N GLU A 28 -4.50 4.06 4.27
CA GLU A 28 -3.60 5.06 4.83
C GLU A 28 -2.34 4.39 5.37
N THR A 29 -1.18 4.82 4.86
CA THR A 29 0.13 4.35 5.35
C THR A 29 0.90 5.51 5.97
N GLN A 30 1.30 5.34 7.22
CA GLN A 30 2.16 6.29 7.94
C GLN A 30 3.56 5.70 8.09
N ILE A 31 4.56 6.47 7.68
CA ILE A 31 5.98 6.08 7.74
C ILE A 31 6.74 7.10 8.58
N GLN A 32 7.48 6.62 9.56
CA GLN A 32 8.30 7.43 10.45
C GLN A 32 9.69 6.82 10.59
N LYS A 33 10.70 7.67 10.78
CA LYS A 33 12.05 7.19 11.13
C LYS A 33 11.99 6.53 12.51
N SER A 34 12.65 5.40 12.65
CA SER A 34 12.69 4.61 13.88
C SER A 34 14.05 3.91 13.97
N GLY A 35 14.54 3.69 15.20
CA GLY A 35 15.76 2.89 15.43
C GLY A 35 15.54 1.39 15.24
N VAL A 36 14.27 0.94 15.22
CA VAL A 36 13.89 -0.46 15.04
C VAL A 36 12.78 -0.54 14.00
N PHE A 37 12.89 -1.51 13.09
CA PHE A 37 11.86 -1.80 12.09
C PHE A 37 10.63 -2.43 12.74
N SER A 38 9.45 -1.90 12.43
CA SER A 38 8.18 -2.47 12.86
C SER A 38 7.08 -2.15 11.86
N ILE A 39 6.11 -3.06 11.75
CA ILE A 39 4.89 -2.88 10.96
C ILE A 39 3.70 -3.11 11.87
N SER A 40 2.74 -2.18 11.84
CA SER A 40 1.42 -2.34 12.45
C SER A 40 0.36 -2.17 11.36
N ILE A 41 -0.69 -2.99 11.42
CA ILE A 41 -1.82 -2.95 10.49
C ILE A 41 -3.09 -2.89 11.33
N GLY A 42 -3.93 -1.89 11.05
CA GLY A 42 -5.26 -1.75 11.64
C GLY A 42 -6.33 -1.75 10.55
N GLY A 43 -7.56 -2.08 10.92
CA GLY A 43 -8.67 -2.18 9.97
C GLY A 43 -8.69 -3.51 9.21
N GLU A 44 -8.98 -3.46 7.91
CA GLU A 44 -9.10 -4.63 7.04
C GLU A 44 -7.76 -5.38 6.94
N GLY A 45 -7.79 -6.72 7.02
CA GLY A 45 -6.60 -7.55 6.96
C GLY A 45 -5.68 -7.53 8.19
N SER A 46 -6.01 -6.83 9.27
CA SER A 46 -5.15 -6.70 10.47
C SER A 46 -4.80 -8.04 11.14
N ASP A 47 -5.70 -9.01 11.07
CA ASP A 47 -5.51 -10.37 11.61
C ASP A 47 -4.73 -11.28 10.65
N ASN A 48 -4.48 -10.84 9.41
CA ASN A 48 -3.71 -11.60 8.45
C ASN A 48 -2.21 -11.45 8.72
N ILE A 49 -1.62 -12.49 9.30
CA ILE A 49 -0.20 -12.51 9.67
C ILE A 49 0.74 -12.39 8.46
N PHE A 50 0.32 -12.83 7.27
CA PHE A 50 1.12 -12.75 6.06
C PHE A 50 1.32 -11.29 5.62
N LEU A 51 0.32 -10.42 5.83
CA LEU A 51 0.43 -8.99 5.53
C LEU A 51 1.45 -8.28 6.43
N LYS A 52 1.74 -8.82 7.62
CA LYS A 52 2.76 -8.27 8.54
C LYS A 52 4.17 -8.77 8.23
N LYS A 53 4.30 -10.03 7.80
CA LYS A 53 5.62 -10.63 7.51
C LYS A 53 6.18 -10.26 6.14
N ASN A 54 5.32 -10.13 5.13
CA ASN A 54 5.76 -9.86 3.75
C ASN A 54 4.85 -8.80 3.12
N ASN A 55 4.91 -7.59 3.67
CA ASN A 55 4.09 -6.49 3.19
C ASN A 55 4.65 -5.92 1.87
N ILE A 56 3.94 -6.18 0.76
CA ILE A 56 4.35 -5.75 -0.59
C ILE A 56 4.57 -4.25 -0.67
N PHE A 57 3.71 -3.45 -0.03
CA PHE A 57 3.85 -1.99 -0.03
C PHE A 57 5.17 -1.57 0.62
N VAL A 58 5.54 -2.17 1.76
CA VAL A 58 6.78 -1.84 2.46
C VAL A 58 8.00 -2.26 1.63
N ASN A 59 7.95 -3.43 0.98
CA ASN A 59 9.03 -3.89 0.10
C ASN A 59 9.26 -2.91 -1.07
N ILE A 60 8.19 -2.52 -1.76
CA ILE A 60 8.27 -1.54 -2.87
C ILE A 60 8.76 -0.18 -2.35
N PHE A 61 8.22 0.28 -1.23
CA PHE A 61 8.64 1.54 -0.63
C PHE A 61 10.15 1.54 -0.32
N TYR A 62 10.65 0.48 0.30
CA TYR A 62 12.06 0.35 0.65
C TYR A 62 12.94 0.29 -0.61
N GLU A 63 12.55 -0.49 -1.62
CA GLU A 63 13.27 -0.58 -2.90
C GLU A 63 13.39 0.79 -3.59
N ILE A 64 12.29 1.54 -3.65
CA ILE A 64 12.29 2.88 -4.26
C ILE A 64 13.07 3.87 -3.40
N TYR A 65 12.95 3.77 -2.07
CA TYR A 65 13.69 4.63 -1.15
C TYR A 65 15.20 4.47 -1.33
N GLU A 66 15.70 3.23 -1.31
CA GLU A 66 17.12 2.92 -1.53
C GLU A 66 17.63 3.47 -2.87
N LYS A 67 16.87 3.25 -3.96
CA LYS A 67 17.19 3.81 -5.28
C LYS A 67 17.31 5.33 -5.31
N LEU A 68 16.57 6.03 -4.45
CA LEU A 68 16.59 7.49 -4.35
C LEU A 68 17.61 8.02 -3.33
N SER A 69 18.01 7.21 -2.34
CA SER A 69 18.95 7.61 -1.30
C SER A 69 20.42 7.27 -1.58
N GLY A 70 20.69 6.38 -2.54
CA GLY A 70 22.04 6.02 -2.99
C GLY A 70 22.63 4.83 -2.26
#